data_AF-A0A358AHS4-F1
#
_entry.id   AF-A0A358AHS4-F1
#
_cell.length_a   1.000
_cell.length_b   1.000
_cell.length_c   1.000
_cell.angle_alpha   90.00
_cell.angle_beta   90.00
_cell.angle_gamma   90.00
#
_symmetry.space_group_name_H-M   'P 1'
#
loop_
_entity.id
_entity.type
_entity.pdbx_description
1 polymer ?
#
loop_
_entity_poly.entity_id
_entity_poly.type
_entity_poly.pdbx_seq_one_letter_code
_entity_poly.pdbx_strand_id
1 'polypeptide(L)'
;VHLKFSGLHMHIGSQIIDGAPYILAIKKMIKFIKRLKEEAIDIHYLNIGGGLGIIYNNEKPQTAEEFAGKILPLLKSTGLKIILEPGRFIAGPSGILVAKILYIKKTPLKNFIIVDAGMNDLIRPSLYGAHHDILPLRKAESGKL
;
A
#
# COMPACT_ATOMS: atom_id res chain seq x y z
N VAL A 1 36.17 -4.86 -12.46
CA VAL A 1 34.74 -4.47 -12.29
C VAL A 1 34.46 -4.33 -10.81
N HIS A 2 33.97 -3.17 -10.34
CA HIS A 2 33.69 -2.89 -8.91
C HIS A 2 32.23 -3.12 -8.50
N LEU A 3 31.43 -3.70 -9.40
CA LEU A 3 30.02 -3.98 -9.16
C LEU A 3 29.83 -5.49 -9.03
N LYS A 4 29.12 -5.92 -7.98
CA LYS A 4 28.68 -7.30 -7.79
C LYS A 4 27.17 -7.37 -7.98
N PHE A 5 26.73 -7.94 -9.10
CA PHE A 5 25.32 -8.23 -9.31
C PHE A 5 24.88 -9.29 -8.29
N SER A 6 23.92 -8.95 -7.43
CA SER A 6 23.58 -9.76 -6.25
C SER A 6 22.11 -10.18 -6.20
N GLY A 7 21.25 -9.56 -6.99
CA GLY A 7 19.82 -9.81 -6.95
C GLY A 7 19.03 -8.94 -7.91
N LEU A 8 17.73 -9.20 -7.92
CA LEU A 8 16.75 -8.48 -8.73
C LEU A 8 15.73 -7.79 -7.84
N HIS A 9 15.19 -6.67 -8.32
CA HIS A 9 14.12 -5.92 -7.67
C HIS A 9 12.98 -5.65 -8.64
N MET A 10 11.76 -5.76 -8.13
CA MET A 10 10.55 -5.26 -8.78
C MET A 10 9.71 -4.47 -7.77
N HIS A 11 9.12 -3.38 -8.23
CA HIS A 11 8.07 -2.65 -7.52
C HIS A 11 7.00 -2.27 -8.53
N ILE A 12 5.80 -2.83 -8.39
CA ILE A 12 4.75 -2.76 -9.43
C ILE A 12 3.69 -1.70 -9.17
N GLY A 13 3.81 -0.94 -8.08
CA GLY A 13 2.91 0.15 -7.74
C GLY A 13 2.53 0.18 -6.26
N SER A 14 1.49 0.96 -5.96
CA SER A 14 0.96 1.17 -4.60
C SER A 14 -0.55 0.98 -4.58
N GLN A 15 -1.09 0.67 -3.41
CA GLN A 15 -2.54 0.50 -3.21
C GLN A 15 -3.14 -0.60 -4.11
N ILE A 16 -2.39 -1.69 -4.31
CA ILE A 16 -2.81 -2.83 -5.12
C ILE A 16 -3.65 -3.77 -4.24
N ILE A 17 -4.93 -3.92 -4.58
CA ILE A 17 -5.89 -4.70 -3.79
C ILE A 17 -6.05 -6.16 -4.26
N ASP A 18 -5.61 -6.47 -5.49
CA ASP A 18 -5.64 -7.81 -6.10
C ASP A 18 -4.21 -8.39 -6.19
N GLY A 19 -4.04 -9.69 -5.96
CA GLY A 19 -2.77 -10.41 -6.08
C GLY A 19 -2.39 -10.78 -7.51
N ALA A 20 -3.32 -10.76 -8.47
CA ALA A 20 -3.07 -11.15 -9.86
C ALA A 20 -1.90 -10.38 -10.52
N PRO A 21 -1.74 -9.05 -10.35
CA PRO A 21 -0.58 -8.31 -10.88
C PRO A 21 0.76 -8.81 -10.32
N TYR A 22 0.83 -9.13 -9.02
CA TYR A 22 2.04 -9.69 -8.42
C TYR A 22 2.38 -11.06 -8.99
N ILE A 23 1.38 -11.94 -9.15
CA ILE A 23 1.58 -13.26 -9.75
C ILE A 23 2.16 -13.13 -11.16
N LEU A 24 1.60 -12.22 -11.97
CA LEU A 24 2.07 -11.98 -13.33
C LEU A 24 3.52 -11.46 -13.34
N ALA A 25 3.83 -10.50 -12.48
CA ALA A 25 5.17 -9.93 -12.36
C ALA A 25 6.20 -10.96 -11.86
N ILE A 26 5.88 -11.72 -10.81
CA ILE A 26 6.73 -12.80 -10.29
C ILE A 26 7.00 -13.85 -11.38
N LYS A 27 5.99 -14.26 -12.16
CA LYS A 27 6.20 -15.18 -13.28
C LYS A 27 7.15 -14.62 -14.33
N LYS A 28 7.11 -13.32 -14.63
CA LYS A 28 8.09 -12.67 -15.52
C LYS A 28 9.49 -12.67 -14.91
N MET A 29 9.60 -12.38 -13.62
CA MET A 29 10.88 -12.42 -12.90
C MET A 29 11.48 -13.82 -12.89
N ILE A 30 10.68 -14.87 -12.65
CA ILE A 30 11.16 -16.26 -12.68
C ILE A 30 11.74 -16.63 -14.05
N LYS A 31 11.07 -16.24 -15.15
CA LYS A 31 11.60 -16.45 -16.51
C LYS A 31 12.94 -15.74 -16.71
N PHE A 32 13.06 -14.51 -16.19
CA PHE A 32 14.31 -13.76 -16.29
C PHE A 32 15.42 -14.36 -15.44
N ILE A 33 15.12 -14.79 -14.21
CA ILE A 33 16.05 -15.50 -13.31
C ILE A 33 16.58 -16.76 -13.98
N LYS A 34 15.73 -17.50 -14.70
CA LYS A 34 16.16 -18.69 -15.44
C LYS A 34 17.20 -18.33 -16.53
N ARG A 35 16.96 -17.27 -17.30
CA ARG A 35 17.91 -16.79 -18.32
C ARG A 35 19.25 -16.37 -17.70
N LEU A 36 19.23 -15.68 -16.56
CA LEU A 36 20.46 -15.30 -15.85
C LEU A 36 21.26 -16.54 -15.41
N LYS A 37 20.58 -17.59 -14.93
CA LYS A 37 21.23 -18.87 -14.61
C LYS A 37 21.84 -19.54 -15.85
N GLU A 38 21.17 -19.50 -16.99
CA GLU A 38 21.69 -20.02 -18.28
C GLU A 38 22.95 -19.26 -18.73
N GLU A 39 23.07 -17.98 -18.36
CA GLU A 39 24.24 -17.12 -18.61
C GLU A 39 25.31 -17.20 -17.50
N ALA A 40 25.20 -18.14 -16.56
CA ALA A 40 26.08 -18.30 -15.40
C ALA A 40 26.18 -17.05 -14.49
N ILE A 41 25.11 -16.25 -14.46
CA ILE A 41 24.98 -15.09 -13.57
C ILE A 41 24.23 -15.52 -12.31
N ASP A 42 24.98 -15.66 -11.21
CA ASP A 42 24.42 -15.97 -9.91
C ASP A 42 23.81 -14.75 -9.22
N ILE A 43 22.65 -14.97 -8.59
CA ILE A 43 21.98 -14.01 -7.71
C ILE A 43 21.57 -14.67 -6.41
N HIS A 44 21.47 -13.87 -5.36
CA HIS A 44 21.21 -14.34 -4.00
C HIS A 44 19.82 -13.96 -3.48
N TYR A 45 19.21 -12.90 -4.03
CA TYR A 45 17.91 -12.44 -3.59
C TYR A 45 17.00 -11.94 -4.72
N LEU A 46 15.70 -12.07 -4.47
CA LEU A 46 14.64 -11.43 -5.25
C LEU A 46 13.84 -10.54 -4.30
N ASN A 47 13.89 -9.24 -4.54
CA ASN A 47 13.05 -8.26 -3.87
C ASN A 47 11.79 -8.02 -4.69
N ILE A 48 10.62 -8.33 -4.12
CA ILE A 48 9.34 -8.19 -4.82
C ILE A 48 8.60 -6.89 -4.45
N GLY A 49 9.27 -6.02 -3.69
CA GLY A 49 8.80 -4.70 -3.32
C GLY A 49 7.66 -4.70 -2.32
N GLY A 50 7.06 -3.52 -2.15
CA GLY A 50 5.80 -3.32 -1.45
C GLY A 50 4.62 -3.21 -2.42
N GLY A 51 3.58 -2.49 -2.00
CA GLY A 51 2.46 -2.09 -2.85
C GLY A 51 1.09 -2.63 -2.42
N LEU A 52 1.07 -3.57 -1.47
CA LEU A 52 -0.16 -4.10 -0.87
C LEU A 52 -1.07 -2.97 -0.38
N GLY A 53 -2.30 -2.98 -0.88
CA GLY A 53 -3.33 -2.01 -0.53
C GLY A 53 -3.96 -2.26 0.82
N ILE A 54 -4.57 -1.21 1.36
CA ILE A 54 -5.37 -1.24 2.59
C ILE A 54 -6.77 -0.69 2.30
N ILE A 55 -7.65 -0.73 3.30
CA ILE A 55 -8.99 -0.19 3.18
C ILE A 55 -8.96 1.30 3.52
N TYR A 56 -9.47 2.15 2.62
CA TYR A 56 -9.74 3.58 2.89
C TYR A 56 -11.23 3.91 2.80
N ASN A 57 -11.99 3.11 2.04
CA ASN A 57 -13.43 3.21 1.85
C ASN A 57 -14.01 1.79 1.68
N ASN A 58 -14.42 1.44 0.45
CA ASN A 58 -15.08 0.17 0.15
C ASN A 58 -14.14 -0.84 -0.53
N GLU A 59 -12.83 -0.60 -0.54
CA GLU A 59 -11.87 -1.56 -1.07
C GLU A 59 -11.92 -2.87 -0.28
N LYS A 60 -11.70 -3.99 -0.99
CA LYS A 60 -11.62 -5.32 -0.40
C LYS A 60 -10.24 -5.91 -0.73
N PRO A 61 -9.15 -5.39 -0.14
CA PRO A 61 -7.83 -5.96 -0.36
C PRO A 61 -7.79 -7.39 0.15
N GLN A 62 -7.07 -8.25 -0.57
CA GLN A 62 -6.75 -9.58 -0.07
C GLN A 62 -5.97 -9.50 1.26
N THR A 63 -6.11 -10.53 2.09
CA THR A 63 -5.33 -10.61 3.33
C THR A 63 -3.85 -10.90 3.05
N ALA A 64 -2.97 -10.62 4.01
CA ALA A 64 -1.56 -10.99 3.89
C ALA A 64 -1.37 -12.52 3.71
N GLU A 65 -2.21 -13.32 4.35
CA GLU A 65 -2.21 -14.77 4.24
C GLU A 65 -2.64 -15.24 2.84
N GLU A 66 -3.74 -14.69 2.31
CA GLU A 66 -4.20 -14.98 0.95
C GLU A 66 -3.16 -14.58 -0.11
N PHE A 67 -2.55 -13.41 0.08
CA PHE A 67 -1.46 -12.96 -0.79
C PHE A 67 -0.28 -13.93 -0.74
N ALA A 68 0.20 -14.27 0.46
CA ALA A 68 1.30 -15.20 0.67
C ALA A 68 1.02 -16.57 0.06
N GLY A 69 -0.18 -17.11 0.26
CA GLY A 69 -0.60 -18.41 -0.29
C GLY A 69 -0.50 -18.46 -1.82
N LYS A 70 -0.78 -17.34 -2.51
CA LYS A 70 -0.68 -17.25 -3.97
C LYS A 70 0.75 -17.14 -4.49
N ILE A 71 1.63 -16.42 -3.77
CA ILE A 71 2.98 -16.10 -4.27
C ILE A 71 4.06 -17.05 -3.78
N LEU A 72 3.93 -17.63 -2.58
CA LEU A 72 4.96 -18.48 -1.97
C LEU A 72 5.33 -19.70 -2.83
N PRO A 73 4.40 -20.43 -3.47
CA PRO A 73 4.76 -21.54 -4.34
C PRO A 73 5.65 -21.12 -5.51
N LEU A 74 5.36 -19.95 -6.11
CA LEU A 74 6.15 -19.39 -7.21
C LEU A 74 7.54 -18.97 -6.73
N LEU A 75 7.61 -18.30 -5.59
CA LEU A 75 8.87 -17.78 -5.04
C LEU A 75 9.79 -18.88 -4.54
N LYS A 76 9.25 -19.93 -3.89
CA LYS A 76 10.01 -21.10 -3.45
C LYS A 76 10.76 -21.78 -4.61
N SER A 77 10.17 -21.80 -5.80
CA SER A 77 10.79 -22.39 -7.00
C SER A 77 12.11 -21.69 -7.41
N THR A 78 12.34 -20.46 -6.96
CA THR A 78 13.56 -19.71 -7.29
C THR A 78 14.77 -20.14 -6.47
N GLY A 79 14.56 -20.64 -5.25
CA GLY A 79 15.61 -20.91 -4.27
C GLY A 79 16.30 -19.65 -3.71
N LEU A 80 15.75 -18.46 -3.97
CA LEU A 80 16.36 -17.19 -3.58
C LEU A 80 15.83 -16.68 -2.24
N LYS A 81 16.63 -15.85 -1.56
CA LYS A 81 16.14 -15.04 -0.44
C LYS A 81 15.11 -14.03 -0.95
N ILE A 82 13.91 -14.03 -0.36
CA ILE A 82 12.86 -13.08 -0.73
C ILE A 82 12.92 -11.85 0.18
N ILE A 83 12.79 -10.67 -0.43
CA ILE A 83 12.68 -9.39 0.28
C ILE A 83 11.33 -8.75 -0.07
N LEU A 84 10.68 -8.20 0.95
CA LEU A 84 9.42 -7.46 0.87
C LEU A 84 9.63 -6.04 1.40
N GLU A 85 8.95 -5.05 0.84
CA GLU A 85 9.06 -3.64 1.24
C GLU A 85 7.68 -3.05 1.65
N PRO A 86 6.95 -3.65 2.61
CA PRO A 86 5.61 -3.19 2.97
C PRO A 86 5.64 -1.83 3.68
N GLY A 87 5.18 -0.78 2.99
CA GLY A 87 4.99 0.55 3.58
C GLY A 87 3.56 0.75 4.07
N ARG A 88 2.67 1.18 3.16
CA ARG A 88 1.25 1.49 3.42
C ARG A 88 0.51 0.41 4.18
N PHE A 89 0.78 -0.86 3.86
CA PHE A 89 0.14 -2.00 4.49
C PHE A 89 0.34 -2.06 6.01
N ILE A 90 1.53 -1.65 6.48
CA ILE A 90 1.84 -1.58 7.91
C ILE A 90 1.43 -0.22 8.47
N ALA A 91 2.00 0.86 7.93
CA ALA A 91 1.90 2.18 8.56
C ALA A 91 0.54 2.88 8.34
N GLY A 92 -0.17 2.55 7.27
CA GLY A 92 -1.40 3.24 6.88
C GLY A 92 -2.53 3.18 7.92
N PRO A 93 -2.94 2.00 8.40
CA PRO A 93 -4.01 1.89 9.41
C PRO A 93 -3.54 2.20 10.84
N SER A 94 -2.24 2.41 11.08
CA SER A 94 -1.69 2.60 12.42
C SER A 94 -1.75 4.05 12.93
N GLY A 95 -2.16 5.00 12.09
CA GLY A 95 -2.19 6.42 12.44
C GLY A 95 -3.56 7.04 12.19
N ILE A 96 -3.94 7.97 13.07
CA ILE A 96 -5.10 8.84 12.88
C ILE A 96 -4.65 10.30 12.97
N LEU A 97 -5.33 11.17 12.23
CA LEU A 97 -5.21 12.62 12.39
C LEU A 97 -6.40 13.10 13.22
N VAL A 98 -6.11 13.66 14.38
CA VAL A 98 -7.13 14.29 15.25
C VAL A 98 -7.12 15.79 15.00
N ALA A 99 -8.28 16.36 14.70
CA ALA A 99 -8.46 17.79 14.48
C ALA A 99 -9.69 18.29 15.25
N LYS A 100 -9.65 19.55 15.70
CA LYS A 100 -10.73 20.22 16.42
C LYS A 100 -11.54 21.09 15.47
N ILE A 101 -12.87 21.06 15.61
CA ILE A 101 -13.76 21.99 14.91
C ILE A 101 -13.52 23.40 15.46
N LEU A 102 -13.19 24.32 14.56
CA LEU A 102 -13.06 25.75 14.87
C LEU A 102 -14.43 26.44 14.73
N TYR A 103 -15.13 26.21 13.63
CA TYR A 103 -16.49 26.73 13.41
C TYR A 103 -17.19 26.01 12.25
N ILE A 104 -18.51 26.20 12.17
CA ILE A 104 -19.34 25.67 11.08
C ILE A 104 -19.85 26.85 10.24
N LYS A 105 -19.50 26.85 8.95
CA LYS A 105 -19.99 27.84 7.99
C LYS A 105 -21.14 27.24 7.20
N LYS A 106 -22.35 27.74 7.43
CA LYS A 106 -23.54 27.39 6.64
C LYS A 106 -23.65 28.32 5.44
N THR A 107 -23.87 27.75 4.26
CA THR A 107 -24.18 28.51 3.03
C THR A 107 -25.45 27.93 2.40
N PRO A 108 -26.13 28.64 1.49
CA PRO A 108 -27.33 28.12 0.84
C PRO A 108 -27.15 26.78 0.12
N LEU A 109 -25.93 26.48 -0.37
CA LEU A 109 -25.64 25.28 -1.14
C LEU A 109 -25.00 24.15 -0.33
N LYS A 110 -24.08 24.50 0.58
CA LYS A 110 -23.26 23.54 1.32
C LYS A 110 -22.95 24.03 2.73
N ASN A 111 -22.79 23.08 3.64
CA ASN A 111 -22.24 23.32 4.96
C ASN A 111 -20.76 22.94 4.98
N PHE A 112 -19.94 23.76 5.62
CA PHE A 112 -18.51 23.51 5.80
C PHE A 112 -18.20 23.41 7.29
N ILE A 113 -17.49 22.36 7.67
CA ILE A 113 -16.91 22.19 9.00
C ILE A 113 -15.45 22.60 8.88
N ILE A 114 -15.08 23.72 9.50
CA ILE A 114 -13.71 24.23 9.47
C ILE A 114 -12.99 23.67 10.69
N VAL A 115 -11.86 23.01 10.47
CA VAL A 115 -11.03 22.39 11.51
C VAL A 115 -9.63 23.00 11.53
N ASP A 116 -8.85 22.71 12.57
CA ASP A 116 -7.48 23.19 12.76
C ASP A 116 -6.39 22.34 12.06
N ALA A 117 -6.79 21.44 11.16
CA ALA A 117 -5.89 20.67 10.31
C ALA A 117 -6.20 20.89 8.82
N GLY A 118 -5.15 20.95 7.99
CA GLY A 118 -5.26 21.29 6.58
C GLY A 118 -4.42 20.42 5.66
N MET A 119 -4.28 20.87 4.41
CA MET A 119 -3.45 20.18 3.40
C MET A 119 -1.96 20.18 3.74
N ASN A 120 -1.51 21.09 4.60
CA ASN A 120 -0.16 21.12 5.17
C ASN A 120 0.09 19.95 6.14
N ASP A 121 -0.95 19.41 6.77
CA ASP A 121 -0.86 18.28 7.71
C ASP A 121 -1.17 16.94 7.02
N LEU A 122 -2.23 16.90 6.20
CA LEU A 122 -2.64 15.73 5.43
C LEU A 122 -2.98 16.10 3.99
N ILE A 123 -1.97 16.08 3.13
CA ILE A 123 -2.09 16.51 1.73
C ILE A 123 -2.94 15.56 0.85
N ARG A 124 -3.13 14.30 1.28
CA ARG A 124 -3.67 13.22 0.42
C ARG A 124 -5.03 13.52 -0.21
N PRO A 125 -6.05 14.01 0.52
CA PRO A 125 -7.35 14.33 -0.09
C PRO A 125 -7.23 15.43 -1.14
N SER A 126 -6.43 16.47 -0.89
CA SER A 126 -6.29 17.60 -1.81
C SER A 126 -5.48 17.25 -3.05
N LEU A 127 -4.41 16.47 -2.91
CA LEU A 127 -3.49 16.16 -4.02
C LEU A 127 -3.97 14.98 -4.88
N TYR A 128 -4.59 13.97 -4.26
CA TYR A 128 -4.96 12.73 -4.95
C TYR A 128 -6.47 12.52 -5.07
N GLY A 129 -7.30 13.41 -4.51
CA GLY A 129 -8.73 13.12 -4.32
C GLY A 129 -8.95 11.90 -3.41
N ALA A 130 -7.98 11.56 -2.56
CA ALA A 130 -8.00 10.34 -1.78
C ALA A 130 -9.03 10.41 -0.65
N HIS A 131 -9.80 9.34 -0.52
CA HIS A 131 -10.72 9.17 0.60
C HIS A 131 -9.97 8.85 1.90
N HIS A 132 -10.49 9.40 3.00
CA HIS A 132 -10.23 8.99 4.37
C HIS A 132 -11.53 9.19 5.16
N ASP A 133 -11.91 8.21 5.96
CA ASP A 133 -13.06 8.35 6.85
C ASP A 133 -12.81 9.47 7.87
N ILE A 134 -13.83 10.30 8.08
CA ILE A 134 -13.84 11.35 9.10
C ILE A 134 -14.94 11.00 10.10
N LEU A 135 -14.53 10.69 11.32
CA LEU A 135 -15.42 10.27 12.40
C LEU A 135 -15.34 11.26 13.58
N PRO A 136 -16.45 11.50 14.31
CA PRO A 136 -16.38 12.28 15.53
C PRO A 136 -15.61 11.50 16.60
N LEU A 137 -14.66 12.16 17.27
CA LEU A 137 -13.85 11.54 18.33
C LEU A 137 -14.71 11.03 19.51
N ARG A 138 -15.81 11.74 19.80
CA ARG A 138 -16.83 11.32 20.76
C ARG A 138 -18.16 11.22 20.02
N LYS A 139 -18.80 10.05 20.07
CA LYS A 139 -20.17 9.91 19.57
C LYS A 139 -21.08 10.79 20.43
N ALA A 140 -21.89 11.63 19.79
CA ALA A 140 -22.96 12.31 20.50
C ALA A 140 -23.96 11.25 21.00
N GLU A 141 -24.43 11.37 22.24
CA GLU A 141 -25.62 10.63 22.65
C GLU A 141 -26.77 11.02 21.73
N SER A 142 -27.51 10.01 21.24
CA SER A 142 -28.63 10.17 20.34
C SER A 142 -29.59 11.25 20.86
N GLY A 143 -29.69 12.40 20.16
CA GLY A 143 -30.73 13.41 20.44
C GLY A 143 -30.27 14.84 20.75
N LYS A 144 -28.99 15.18 20.64
CA LYS A 144 -28.54 16.60 20.71
C LYS A 144 -27.68 16.97 19.51
N LEU A 145 -28.31 17.61 18.53
CA LEU A 145 -27.69 18.52 17.56
C LEU A 145 -28.24 19.92 17.81
#